data_AF-A0A5C6M596-F1
#
_entry.id   AF-A0A5C6M596-F1
#
_cell.length_a   1.000
_cell.length_b   1.000
_cell.length_c   1.000
_cell.angle_alpha   90.00
_cell.angle_beta   90.00
_cell.angle_gamma   90.00
#
_symmetry.space_group_name_H-M   'P 1'
#
loop_
_entity.id
_entity.type
_entity.pdbx_description
1 polymer ?
#
loop_
_entity_poly.entity_id
_entity_poly.type
_entity_poly.pdbx_seq_one_letter_code
_entity_poly.pdbx_strand_id
1 'polypeptide(L)'
;LKTNAKTGELEIDESKLKAALQNDYGSVANLFVAHENGRGLAARMSEVIKNFQDPVHGVLKTRLKGLNDSIRGQDQQIERQQQRLDQRRATIEGQIAAMERRVTSLQAQGDFLAARLGSPAGATGGSPNGDRGSSGTGGSV
;
A
#
# COMPACT_ATOMS: atom_id res chain seq x y z
N LEU A 1 -21.83 36.07 34.79
CA LEU A 1 -21.20 35.13 33.83
C LEU A 1 -22.00 33.85 33.86
N LYS A 2 -22.48 33.37 32.72
CA LYS A 2 -23.06 32.03 32.59
C LYS A 2 -22.18 31.23 31.64
N THR A 3 -21.87 30.00 31.99
CA THR A 3 -21.15 29.08 31.10
C THR A 3 -22.17 28.16 30.46
N ASN A 4 -22.22 28.11 29.14
CA ASN A 4 -23.03 27.15 28.43
C ASN A 4 -22.41 25.76 28.62
N ALA A 5 -23.11 24.86 29.32
CA ALA A 5 -22.60 23.52 29.65
C ALA A 5 -22.38 22.61 28.44
N LYS A 6 -22.94 22.93 27.26
CA LYS A 6 -22.80 22.13 26.03
C LYS A 6 -21.67 22.63 25.12
N THR A 7 -21.48 23.95 25.01
CA THR A 7 -20.48 24.55 24.11
C THR A 7 -19.23 25.02 24.86
N GLY A 8 -19.31 25.18 26.18
CA GLY A 8 -18.26 25.79 26.99
C GLY A 8 -18.16 27.31 26.80
N GLU A 9 -19.06 27.92 26.01
CA GLU A 9 -19.05 29.36 25.76
C GLU A 9 -19.42 30.15 27.02
N LEU A 10 -18.71 31.26 27.21
CA LEU A 10 -18.96 32.21 28.30
C LEU A 10 -19.92 33.29 27.79
N GLU A 11 -21.15 33.28 28.28
CA GLU A 11 -22.10 34.38 28.10
C GLU A 11 -21.87 35.44 29.19
N ILE A 12 -21.57 36.65 28.75
CA ILE A 12 -21.34 37.81 29.60
C ILE A 12 -22.56 38.73 29.53
N ASP A 13 -23.19 38.96 30.69
CA ASP A 13 -24.24 39.96 30.85
C ASP A 13 -23.58 41.32 31.12
N GLU A 14 -23.45 42.13 30.08
CA GLU A 14 -22.75 43.43 30.12
C GLU A 14 -23.33 44.37 31.17
N SER A 15 -24.65 44.34 31.39
CA SER A 15 -25.33 45.21 32.36
C SER A 15 -24.91 44.90 33.79
N LYS A 16 -24.81 43.61 34.13
CA LYS A 16 -24.35 43.14 35.45
C LYS A 16 -22.86 43.32 35.64
N LEU A 17 -22.07 43.13 34.58
CA LEU A 17 -20.63 43.38 34.63
C LEU A 17 -20.34 44.87 34.90
N LYS A 18 -21.06 45.78 34.24
CA LYS A 18 -20.90 47.23 34.43
C LYS A 18 -21.31 47.67 35.84
N ALA A 19 -22.42 47.13 36.35
CA ALA A 19 -22.84 47.37 37.74
C ALA A 19 -21.83 46.82 38.76
N ALA A 20 -21.27 45.62 38.52
CA ALA A 20 -20.24 45.04 39.38
C ALA A 20 -18.93 45.85 39.34
N LEU A 21 -18.50 46.35 38.17
CA LEU A 21 -17.32 47.21 38.05
C LEU A 21 -17.49 48.54 38.79
N GLN A 22 -18.69 49.12 38.77
CA GLN A 22 -18.98 50.38 39.46
C GLN A 22 -19.05 50.22 40.98
N ASN A 23 -19.57 49.08 41.45
CA ASN A 23 -19.73 48.81 42.88
C ASN A 23 -18.47 48.26 43.54
N ASP A 24 -17.69 47.43 42.84
CA ASP A 24 -16.48 46.82 43.40
C ASP A 24 -15.49 46.40 42.30
N TYR A 25 -14.79 47.39 41.74
CA TYR A 25 -13.72 47.18 40.76
C TYR A 25 -12.62 46.25 41.29
N GLY A 26 -12.27 46.40 42.57
CA GLY A 26 -11.22 45.65 43.23
C GLY A 26 -11.47 44.16 43.11
N SER A 27 -12.66 43.69 43.52
CA SER A 27 -13.06 42.27 43.46
C SER A 27 -13.13 41.69 42.05
N VAL A 28 -13.55 42.48 41.05
CA VAL A 28 -13.60 42.01 39.65
C VAL A 28 -12.20 41.86 39.06
N ALA A 29 -11.31 42.84 39.25
CA ALA A 29 -9.93 42.77 38.76
C ALA A 29 -9.19 41.55 39.34
N ASN A 30 -9.41 41.34 40.62
CA ASN A 30 -8.93 40.22 41.40
C ASN A 30 -9.34 38.87 40.77
N LEU A 31 -10.62 38.68 40.43
CA LEU A 31 -11.14 37.43 39.82
C LEU A 31 -10.43 37.06 38.50
N PHE A 32 -10.09 38.05 37.68
CA PHE A 32 -9.52 37.83 36.36
C PHE A 32 -7.98 37.77 36.36
N VAL A 33 -7.31 38.62 37.15
CA VAL A 33 -5.85 38.82 37.07
C VAL A 33 -5.11 37.88 38.03
N ALA A 34 -5.24 38.09 39.34
CA ALA A 34 -4.67 37.26 40.40
C ALA A 34 -5.10 37.82 41.75
N HIS A 35 -5.17 36.96 42.76
CA HIS A 35 -5.38 37.36 44.15
C HIS A 35 -4.29 36.78 45.05
N GLU A 36 -4.17 37.29 46.27
CA GLU A 36 -3.20 36.86 47.29
C GLU A 36 -3.18 35.34 47.55
N ASN A 37 -4.28 34.63 47.32
CA ASN A 37 -4.41 33.18 47.58
C ASN A 37 -4.55 32.30 46.31
N GLY A 38 -4.36 32.84 45.09
CA GLY A 38 -4.42 31.99 43.90
C GLY A 38 -4.37 32.68 42.54
N ARG A 39 -4.12 31.85 41.51
CA ARG A 39 -4.14 32.24 40.09
C ARG A 39 -5.55 32.63 39.62
N GLY A 40 -5.70 33.83 39.07
CA GLY A 40 -6.94 34.33 38.47
C GLY A 40 -7.37 33.53 37.23
N LEU A 41 -8.59 33.78 36.74
CA LEU A 41 -9.15 33.05 35.60
C LEU A 41 -8.27 33.15 34.34
N ALA A 42 -7.68 34.32 34.06
CA ALA A 42 -6.82 34.52 32.90
C ALA A 42 -5.52 33.70 32.99
N ALA A 43 -4.92 33.62 34.18
CA ALA A 43 -3.74 32.80 34.41
C ALA A 43 -4.02 31.30 34.20
N ARG A 44 -5.17 30.82 34.69
CA ARG A 44 -5.62 29.42 34.47
C ARG A 44 -5.86 29.12 32.99
N MET A 45 -6.53 30.01 32.26
CA MET A 45 -6.72 29.85 30.81
C MET A 45 -5.39 29.85 30.06
N SER A 46 -4.47 30.76 30.39
CA SER A 46 -3.14 30.80 29.78
C SER A 46 -2.39 29.49 30.00
N GLU A 47 -2.51 28.87 31.16
CA GLU A 47 -1.80 27.64 31.50
C GLU A 47 -2.39 26.43 30.79
N VAL A 48 -3.72 26.36 30.66
CA VAL A 48 -4.38 25.35 29.83
C VAL A 48 -3.94 25.48 28.37
N ILE A 49 -3.96 26.70 27.81
CA ILE A 49 -3.49 26.95 26.44
C ILE A 49 -2.02 26.53 26.29
N LYS A 50 -1.15 26.91 27.24
CA LYS A 50 0.26 26.50 27.25
C LYS A 50 0.42 24.99 27.30
N ASN A 51 -0.36 24.28 28.12
CA ASN A 51 -0.31 22.82 28.22
C ASN A 51 -0.82 22.13 26.96
N PHE A 52 -1.78 22.71 26.24
CA PHE A 52 -2.21 22.21 24.93
C PHE A 52 -1.15 22.46 23.85
N GLN A 53 -0.49 23.60 23.92
CA GLN A 53 0.49 24.08 22.94
C GLN A 53 1.94 23.67 23.28
N ASP A 54 2.12 22.95 24.40
CA ASP A 54 3.43 22.53 24.88
C ASP A 54 4.11 21.67 23.80
N PRO A 55 5.28 22.09 23.30
CA PRO A 55 5.96 21.42 22.20
C PRO A 55 6.51 20.03 22.58
N VAL A 56 6.64 19.73 23.87
CA VAL A 56 7.24 18.50 24.41
C VAL A 56 6.18 17.54 24.92
N HIS A 57 5.19 18.03 25.67
CA HIS A 57 4.17 17.18 26.33
C HIS A 57 2.73 17.51 25.95
N GLY A 58 2.52 18.39 24.97
CA GLY A 58 1.19 18.82 24.54
C GLY A 58 0.35 17.65 24.01
N VAL A 59 -0.91 17.60 24.45
CA VAL A 59 -1.88 16.56 24.04
C VAL A 59 -2.04 16.50 22.51
N LEU A 60 -1.97 17.66 21.85
CA LEU A 60 -2.01 17.77 20.39
C LEU A 60 -0.80 17.09 19.73
N LYS A 61 0.41 17.27 20.27
CA LYS A 61 1.62 16.64 19.75
C LYS A 61 1.57 15.12 19.90
N THR A 62 1.11 14.62 21.05
CA THR A 62 0.95 13.18 21.30
C THR A 62 -0.03 12.55 20.31
N ARG A 63 -1.17 13.21 20.06
CA ARG A 63 -2.12 12.77 19.02
C ARG A 63 -1.49 12.77 17.64
N LEU A 64 -0.79 13.84 17.27
CA LEU A 64 -0.10 13.94 15.98
C LEU A 64 0.97 12.85 15.81
N LYS A 65 1.73 12.55 16.87
CA LYS A 65 2.71 11.46 16.88
C LYS A 65 2.02 10.11 16.68
N GLY A 66 0.94 9.83 17.40
CA GLY A 66 0.18 8.58 17.25
C GLY A 66 -0.41 8.41 15.85
N LEU A 67 -0.86 9.49 15.22
CA LEU A 67 -1.30 9.48 13.82
C LEU A 67 -0.14 9.19 12.85
N ASN A 68 1.00 9.85 13.03
CA ASN A 68 2.19 9.59 12.19
C ASN A 68 2.76 8.18 12.39
N ASP A 69 2.69 7.62 13.60
CA ASP A 69 3.06 6.24 13.88
C ASP A 69 2.10 5.27 13.17
N SER A 70 0.80 5.60 13.15
CA SER A 70 -0.22 4.81 12.43
C SER A 70 -0.01 4.84 10.92
N ILE A 71 0.28 6.02 10.35
CA ILE A 71 0.59 6.18 8.92
C ILE A 71 1.81 5.33 8.55
N ARG A 72 2.91 5.43 9.31
CA ARG A 72 4.10 4.61 9.07
C ARG A 72 3.81 3.11 9.14
N GLY A 73 2.96 2.68 10.08
CA GLY A 73 2.53 1.29 10.17
C GLY A 73 1.73 0.83 8.94
N GLN A 74 0.91 1.71 8.36
CA GLN A 74 0.16 1.45 7.13
C GLN A 74 1.09 1.38 5.91
N ASP A 75 2.04 2.31 5.77
CA ASP A 75 3.02 2.31 4.67
C ASP A 75 3.82 1.01 4.62
N GLN A 76 4.29 0.54 5.78
CA GLN A 76 4.99 -0.74 5.88
C GLN A 76 4.11 -1.94 5.50
N GLN A 77 2.80 -1.88 5.77
CA GLN A 77 1.87 -2.94 5.35
C GLN A 77 1.68 -2.93 3.84
N ILE A 78 1.54 -1.75 3.24
CA ILE A 78 1.42 -1.57 1.78
C ILE A 78 2.67 -2.12 1.09
N GLU A 79 3.87 -1.78 1.57
CA GLU A 79 5.12 -2.25 0.99
C GLU A 79 5.23 -3.79 0.99
N ARG A 80 4.89 -4.44 2.12
CA ARG A 80 4.85 -5.91 2.21
C ARG A 80 3.83 -6.52 1.26
N GLN A 81 2.67 -5.89 1.08
CA GLN A 81 1.66 -6.36 0.15
C GLN A 81 2.13 -6.23 -1.30
N GLN A 82 2.77 -5.12 -1.65
CA GLN A 82 3.34 -4.90 -2.97
C GLN A 82 4.37 -5.98 -3.31
N GLN A 83 5.30 -6.25 -2.39
CA GLN A 83 6.30 -7.33 -2.58
C GLN A 83 5.65 -8.70 -2.81
N ARG A 84 4.56 -9.01 -2.09
CA ARG A 84 3.81 -10.26 -2.30
C ARG A 84 3.11 -10.30 -3.65
N LEU A 85 2.56 -9.19 -4.10
CA LEU A 85 1.93 -9.09 -5.42
C LEU A 85 2.98 -9.26 -6.53
N ASP A 86 4.15 -8.63 -6.38
CA ASP A 86 5.24 -8.74 -7.35
C ASP A 86 5.76 -10.18 -7.45
N GLN A 87 5.96 -10.85 -6.32
CA GLN A 87 6.33 -12.28 -6.29
C GLN A 87 5.26 -13.16 -6.95
N ARG A 88 3.99 -12.88 -6.68
CA ARG A 88 2.89 -13.64 -7.29
C ARG A 88 2.81 -13.41 -8.79
N ARG A 89 3.02 -12.18 -9.24
CA ARG A 89 3.12 -11.84 -10.67
C ARG A 89 4.27 -12.60 -11.33
N ALA A 90 5.48 -12.54 -10.76
CA ALA A 90 6.64 -13.25 -11.29
C ALA A 90 6.40 -14.78 -11.35
N THR A 91 5.72 -15.34 -10.35
CA THR A 91 5.34 -16.76 -10.33
C THR A 91 4.39 -17.09 -11.48
N ILE A 92 3.36 -16.27 -11.71
CA ILE A 92 2.39 -16.46 -12.79
C ILE A 92 3.06 -16.31 -14.17
N GLU A 93 3.91 -15.31 -14.35
CA GLU A 93 4.70 -15.12 -15.58
C GLU A 93 5.58 -16.35 -15.86
N GLY A 94 6.25 -16.90 -14.85
CA GLY A 94 7.00 -18.14 -14.96
C GLY A 94 6.14 -19.36 -15.31
N GLN A 95 4.94 -19.46 -14.74
CA GLN A 95 3.97 -20.52 -15.06
C GLN A 95 3.50 -20.41 -16.51
N ILE A 96 3.19 -19.21 -17.00
CA ILE A 96 2.79 -18.97 -18.39
C ILE A 96 3.92 -19.38 -19.34
N ALA A 97 5.16 -18.94 -19.09
CA ALA A 97 6.30 -19.32 -19.92
C ALA A 97 6.57 -20.83 -19.92
N ALA A 98 6.36 -21.51 -18.78
CA ALA A 98 6.46 -22.97 -18.70
C ALA A 98 5.32 -23.67 -19.47
N MET A 99 4.11 -23.14 -19.40
CA MET A 99 2.96 -23.65 -20.16
C MET A 99 3.17 -23.48 -21.67
N GLU A 100 3.69 -22.34 -22.13
CA GLU A 100 4.01 -22.09 -23.53
C GLU A 100 5.01 -23.13 -24.07
N ARG A 101 6.10 -23.39 -23.35
CA ARG A 101 7.06 -24.43 -23.75
C ARG A 101 6.44 -25.82 -23.85
N ARG A 102 5.55 -26.17 -22.92
CA ARG A 102 4.84 -27.46 -22.95
C ARG A 102 3.89 -27.53 -24.14
N VAL A 103 3.15 -26.46 -24.43
CA VAL A 103 2.26 -26.39 -25.59
C VAL A 103 3.05 -26.53 -26.90
N THR A 104 4.17 -25.82 -27.04
CA THR A 104 5.04 -25.97 -28.22
C THR A 104 5.58 -27.40 -28.36
N SER A 105 5.99 -28.02 -27.24
CA SER A 105 6.42 -29.42 -27.24
C SER A 105 5.30 -30.38 -27.63
N LEU A 106 4.06 -30.15 -27.17
CA LEU A 106 2.89 -30.95 -27.53
C LEU A 106 2.51 -30.75 -29.00
N GLN A 107 2.60 -29.53 -29.54
CA GLN A 107 2.40 -29.25 -30.96
C GLN A 107 3.41 -30.01 -31.82
N ALA A 108 4.71 -29.94 -31.48
CA ALA A 108 5.75 -30.68 -32.20
C ALA A 108 5.55 -32.21 -32.14
N GLN A 109 5.07 -32.73 -31.00
CA GLN A 109 4.68 -34.14 -30.89
C GLN A 109 3.49 -34.46 -31.78
N GLY A 110 2.44 -33.63 -31.79
CA GLY A 110 1.27 -33.79 -32.65
C GLY A 110 1.63 -33.82 -34.13
N ASP A 111 2.49 -32.89 -34.58
CA ASP A 111 2.99 -32.83 -35.96
C ASP A 111 3.78 -34.08 -36.34
N PHE A 112 4.61 -34.59 -35.44
CA PHE A 112 5.36 -35.84 -35.64
C PHE A 112 4.42 -37.05 -35.78
N LEU A 113 3.42 -37.18 -34.91
CA LEU A 113 2.43 -38.26 -35.01
C LEU A 113 1.60 -38.14 -36.30
N ALA A 114 1.18 -36.92 -36.67
CA ALA A 114 0.44 -36.66 -37.89
C ALA A 114 1.27 -37.00 -39.14
N ALA A 115 2.56 -36.66 -39.18
CA ALA A 115 3.46 -37.03 -40.26
C ALA A 115 3.63 -38.55 -40.40
N ARG A 116 3.64 -39.28 -39.28
CA ARG A 116 3.74 -40.75 -39.28
C ARG A 116 2.45 -41.45 -39.71
N LEU A 117 1.30 -40.88 -39.37
CA LEU A 117 -0.02 -41.44 -39.69
C LEU A 117 -0.50 -41.05 -41.09
N GLY A 118 -0.17 -39.84 -41.53
CA GLY A 118 -0.44 -39.30 -42.87
C GLY A 118 0.56 -39.74 -43.94
N SER A 119 1.61 -40.47 -43.56
CA SER A 119 2.39 -41.27 -44.48
C SER A 119 1.68 -42.63 -44.61
N PRO A 120 0.82 -42.85 -45.63
CA PRO A 120 0.32 -44.19 -45.89
C PRO A 120 1.53 -45.09 -46.07
N ALA A 121 1.55 -46.19 -45.32
CA ALA A 121 2.42 -47.31 -45.62
C ALA A 121 2.19 -47.72 -47.08
N GLY A 122 3.09 -47.28 -47.97
CA GLY A 122 3.14 -47.70 -49.37
C GLY A 122 2.96 -46.56 -50.38
N ALA A 123 4.04 -46.16 -51.03
CA ALA A 123 4.28 -46.50 -52.44
C ALA A 123 5.55 -45.80 -52.98
N THR A 124 6.27 -46.55 -53.83
CA THR A 124 7.22 -46.13 -54.89
C THR A 124 8.72 -46.25 -54.61
N GLY A 125 9.38 -47.12 -55.38
CA GLY A 125 10.83 -47.25 -55.49
C GLY A 125 11.30 -48.59 -56.06
N GLY A 126 10.78 -49.02 -57.21
CA GLY A 126 11.17 -50.26 -57.87
C GLY A 126 12.65 -50.33 -58.24
N SER A 127 13.21 -51.54 -58.19
CA SER A 127 14.47 -51.89 -58.85
C SER A 127 14.20 -53.03 -59.82
N PRO A 128 14.36 -52.85 -61.15
CA PRO A 128 14.50 -53.97 -62.05
C PRO A 128 15.91 -54.53 -61.80
N ASN A 129 15.99 -55.67 -61.11
CA ASN A 129 17.27 -56.35 -60.94
C ASN A 129 17.63 -57.00 -62.29
N GLY A 130 18.33 -56.23 -63.13
CA GLY A 130 19.01 -56.72 -64.32
C GLY A 130 20.19 -57.58 -63.90
N ASP A 131 19.91 -58.83 -63.56
CA ASP A 131 20.93 -59.85 -63.36
C ASP A 131 20.91 -60.81 -64.55
N ARG A 132 21.90 -60.64 -65.44
CA ARG A 132 22.62 -61.66 -66.23
C ARG A 132 23.56 -60.97 -67.23
N GLY A 133 24.52 -60.23 -66.68
CA GLY A 133 25.71 -59.78 -67.39
C GLY A 133 26.74 -60.90 -67.44
N SER A 134 26.77 -61.60 -68.56
CA SER A 134 27.75 -62.58 -69.01
C SER A 134 29.22 -62.22 -68.69
N SER A 135 29.95 -63.25 -68.27
CA SER A 135 31.41 -63.40 -68.22
C SER A 135 32.20 -62.81 -69.40
N GLY A 136 33.39 -62.28 -69.11
CA GLY A 136 34.49 -62.04 -70.08
C GLY A 136 35.39 -60.88 -69.63
N THR A 137 36.46 -61.11 -68.85
CA THR A 137 37.86 -61.33 -69.28
C THR A 137 38.51 -60.20 -70.09
N GLY A 138 39.60 -59.66 -69.53
CA GLY A 138 40.69 -58.93 -70.23
C GLY A 138 40.45 -57.41 -70.32
N GLY A 139 41.39 -56.52 -70.04
CA GLY A 139 42.83 -56.58 -69.84
C GLY A 139 43.36 -55.13 -69.89
N SER A 140 44.55 -54.91 -69.35
CA SER A 140 45.45 -53.75 -69.56
C SER A 140 45.22 -53.01 -70.90
N VAL A 141 45.22 -51.68 -70.97
CA VAL A 141 46.31 -50.72 -70.70
C VAL A 141 45.71 -49.35 -70.39
#